data_AF-A0A6J6JGC1-F1
#
_entry.id   AF-A0A6J6JGC1-F1
#
_cell.length_a   1.000
_cell.length_b   1.000
_cell.length_c   1.000
_cell.angle_alpha   90.00
_cell.angle_beta   90.00
_cell.angle_gamma   90.00
#
_symmetry.space_group_name_H-M   'P 1'
#
loop_
_entity.id
_entity.type
_entity.pdbx_description
1 polymer ?
#
loop_
_entity_poly.entity_id
_entity_poly.type
_entity_poly.pdbx_seq_one_letter_code
_entity_poly.pdbx_strand_id
1 'polypeptide(L)'
;MVGSKLTVKRMRALKFDNDTIKAVALLVELHLRFFGYSDQSWTDSAIRRYVRDAGEQLLRLHALTRADVTTRNQKKADRLSHAYDDLEKRIGVIMEQEELNALRPDLSGEDIMRILDLKPSPEVGKAYNFLMELRLEEGELGPEEAERRLLDWWRAR
;
A
#
# COMPACT_ATOMS: atom_id res chain seq x y z
N MET A 1 11.12 21.30 8.82
CA MET A 1 10.03 21.73 7.90
C MET A 1 9.99 23.26 7.73
N VAL A 2 10.99 23.84 7.06
CA VAL A 2 10.97 25.30 6.78
C VAL A 2 10.26 25.58 5.44
N GLY A 3 10.53 24.77 4.40
CA GLY A 3 9.94 24.92 3.07
C GLY A 3 8.41 24.83 3.05
N SER A 4 7.82 23.74 3.58
CA SER A 4 6.36 23.56 3.61
C SER A 4 5.62 24.70 4.32
N LYS A 5 6.13 25.18 5.47
CA LYS A 5 5.55 26.32 6.18
C LYS A 5 5.59 27.62 5.36
N LEU A 6 6.68 27.85 4.63
CA LEU A 6 6.79 29.00 3.73
C LEU A 6 5.81 28.89 2.56
N THR A 7 5.68 27.70 1.96
CA THR A 7 4.72 27.40 0.88
C THR A 7 3.30 27.77 1.31
N VAL A 8 2.85 27.29 2.48
CA VAL A 8 1.52 27.62 3.02
C VAL A 8 1.33 29.12 3.16
N LYS A 9 2.32 29.84 3.73
CA LYS A 9 2.23 31.30 3.91
C LYS A 9 2.10 32.03 2.57
N ARG A 10 2.88 31.63 1.56
CA ARG A 10 2.88 32.29 0.24
C ARG A 10 1.60 32.00 -0.55
N MET A 11 1.15 30.75 -0.57
CA MET A 11 -0.06 30.39 -1.32
C MET A 11 -1.34 30.99 -0.71
N ARG A 12 -1.39 31.14 0.63
CA ARG A 12 -2.47 31.91 1.28
C ARG A 12 -2.48 33.37 0.85
N ALA A 13 -1.31 34.02 0.76
CA ALA A 13 -1.21 35.40 0.29
C ALA A 13 -1.64 35.54 -1.18
N LEU A 14 -1.41 34.49 -1.99
CA LEU A 14 -1.86 34.39 -3.38
C LEU A 14 -3.32 33.92 -3.54
N LYS A 15 -4.04 33.69 -2.44
CA LYS A 15 -5.47 33.32 -2.41
C LYS A 15 -5.80 31.98 -3.10
N PHE A 16 -4.90 31.00 -3.06
CA PHE A 16 -5.24 29.62 -3.44
C PHE A 16 -6.25 29.00 -2.47
N ASP A 17 -7.01 28.00 -2.93
CA ASP A 17 -7.91 27.23 -2.08
C ASP A 17 -7.14 26.34 -1.07
N ASN A 18 -7.83 25.94 -0.01
CA ASN A 18 -7.22 25.22 1.10
C ASN A 18 -6.68 23.84 0.70
N ASP A 19 -7.31 23.16 -0.26
CA ASP A 19 -6.94 21.79 -0.60
C ASP A 19 -5.71 21.79 -1.52
N THR A 20 -5.64 22.72 -2.46
CA THR A 20 -4.43 22.99 -3.24
C THR A 20 -3.25 23.37 -2.33
N ILE A 21 -3.47 24.22 -1.32
CA ILE A 21 -2.42 24.58 -0.36
C ILE A 21 -1.91 23.37 0.41
N LYS A 22 -2.81 22.52 0.91
CA LYS A 22 -2.44 21.28 1.64
C LYS A 22 -1.64 20.33 0.75
N ALA A 23 -2.12 20.08 -0.47
CA ALA A 23 -1.48 19.18 -1.42
C ALA A 23 -0.06 19.63 -1.77
N VAL A 24 0.12 20.91 -2.13
CA VAL A 24 1.45 21.45 -2.49
C VAL A 24 2.38 21.51 -1.27
N ALA A 25 1.87 21.89 -0.09
CA ALA A 25 2.67 21.89 1.13
C ALA A 25 3.17 20.49 1.50
N LEU A 26 2.33 19.46 1.32
CA LEU A 26 2.70 18.06 1.55
C LEU A 26 3.79 17.61 0.57
N LEU A 27 3.65 17.92 -0.72
CA LEU A 27 4.69 17.62 -1.72
C LEU A 27 6.03 18.27 -1.34
N VAL A 28 6.02 19.56 -0.96
CA VAL A 28 7.22 20.27 -0.50
C VAL A 28 7.77 19.71 0.81
N GLU A 29 6.94 19.15 1.68
CA GLU A 29 7.41 18.49 2.90
C GLU A 29 8.13 17.18 2.61
N LEU A 30 7.64 16.40 1.65
CA LEU A 30 8.09 15.03 1.43
C LEU A 30 9.18 14.88 0.35
N HIS A 31 9.29 15.80 -0.62
CA HIS A 31 10.09 15.61 -1.84
C HIS A 31 11.56 15.22 -1.62
N LEU A 32 12.20 15.70 -0.55
CA LEU A 32 13.61 15.38 -0.26
C LEU A 32 13.82 14.03 0.43
N ARG A 33 12.75 13.38 0.93
CA ARG A 33 12.91 12.13 1.71
C ARG A 33 13.57 11.04 0.88
N PHE A 34 13.21 10.92 -0.40
CA PHE A 34 13.77 9.93 -1.33
C PHE A 34 15.30 9.93 -1.37
N PHE A 35 15.98 11.07 -1.20
CA PHE A 35 17.44 11.09 -1.31
C PHE A 35 18.11 10.17 -0.29
N GLY A 36 17.49 9.93 0.87
CA GLY A 36 17.95 8.91 1.82
C GLY A 36 17.81 7.46 1.33
N TYR A 37 16.89 7.17 0.40
CA TYR A 37 16.77 5.87 -0.28
C TYR A 37 17.97 5.60 -1.20
N SER A 38 18.39 6.63 -1.94
CA SER A 38 19.47 6.50 -2.92
C SER A 38 20.83 6.20 -2.28
N ASP A 39 20.99 6.53 -1.00
CA ASP A 39 22.19 6.24 -0.22
C ASP A 39 22.08 4.91 0.54
N GLN A 40 20.87 4.51 0.99
CA GLN A 40 20.62 3.26 1.71
C GLN A 40 19.21 2.72 1.41
N SER A 41 19.12 1.43 1.05
CA SER A 41 17.83 0.77 0.83
C SER A 41 16.94 0.86 2.07
N TRP A 42 15.69 1.25 1.88
CA TRP A 42 14.70 1.29 2.96
C TRP A 42 14.15 -0.09 3.30
N THR A 43 13.72 -0.26 4.55
CA THR A 43 12.90 -1.39 4.97
C THR A 43 11.47 -1.23 4.47
N ASP A 44 10.72 -2.33 4.36
CA ASP A 44 9.32 -2.26 3.89
C ASP A 44 8.44 -1.40 4.81
N SER A 45 8.73 -1.36 6.11
CA SER A 45 8.05 -0.47 7.05
C SER A 45 8.28 1.01 6.72
N ALA A 46 9.50 1.37 6.34
CA ALA A 46 9.82 2.72 5.91
C ALA A 46 9.14 3.07 4.56
N ILE A 47 9.06 2.13 3.63
CA ILE A 47 8.32 2.30 2.37
C ILE A 47 6.82 2.48 2.65
N ARG A 48 6.20 1.65 3.48
CA ARG A 48 4.80 1.80 3.89
C ARG A 48 4.51 3.14 4.52
N ARG A 49 5.40 3.63 5.38
CA ARG A 49 5.28 4.97 5.97
C ARG A 49 5.38 6.06 4.90
N TYR A 50 6.31 5.93 3.95
CA TYR A 50 6.46 6.89 2.86
C TYR A 50 5.18 6.97 1.98
N VAL A 51 4.63 5.82 1.60
CA VAL A 51 3.37 5.72 0.83
C VAL A 51 2.21 6.32 1.63
N ARG A 52 2.06 5.95 2.90
CA ARG A 52 0.99 6.44 3.78
C ARG A 52 1.06 7.96 3.98
N ASP A 53 2.24 8.50 4.24
CA ASP A 53 2.44 9.94 4.46
C ASP A 53 2.12 10.73 3.18
N ALA A 54 2.42 10.18 2.00
CA ALA A 54 2.12 10.82 0.71
C ALA A 54 0.63 10.72 0.34
N GLY A 55 -0.03 9.61 0.68
CA GLY A 55 -1.44 9.37 0.37
C GLY A 55 -1.77 9.59 -1.11
N GLU A 56 -2.83 10.34 -1.38
CA GLU A 56 -3.27 10.69 -2.75
C GLU A 56 -2.22 11.47 -3.56
N GLN A 57 -1.22 12.07 -2.90
CA GLN A 57 -0.17 12.84 -3.56
C GLN A 57 1.01 11.98 -4.03
N LEU A 58 1.00 10.66 -3.79
CA LEU A 58 2.13 9.78 -4.10
C LEU A 58 2.61 9.88 -5.56
N LEU A 59 1.69 9.81 -6.53
CA LEU A 59 2.06 9.91 -7.96
C LEU A 59 2.67 11.28 -8.30
N ARG A 60 2.15 12.36 -7.70
CA ARG A 60 2.70 13.71 -7.88
C ARG A 60 4.05 13.87 -7.20
N LEU A 61 4.25 13.20 -6.07
CA LEU A 61 5.52 13.17 -5.35
C LEU A 61 6.60 12.46 -6.19
N HIS A 62 6.26 11.36 -6.86
CA HIS A 62 7.16 10.69 -7.80
C HIS A 62 7.59 11.60 -8.95
N ALA A 63 6.62 12.25 -9.60
CA ALA A 63 6.92 13.20 -10.67
C ALA A 63 7.81 14.36 -10.19
N LEU A 64 7.49 14.94 -9.02
CA LEU A 64 8.25 16.05 -8.44
C LEU A 64 9.69 15.63 -8.13
N THR A 65 9.91 14.51 -7.46
CA THR A 65 11.27 14.11 -7.09
C THR A 65 12.12 13.74 -8.31
N ARG A 66 11.55 13.12 -9.35
CA ARG A 66 12.27 12.87 -10.60
C ARG A 66 12.67 14.18 -11.29
N ALA A 67 11.78 15.18 -11.31
CA ALA A 67 12.07 16.49 -11.89
C ALA A 67 13.11 17.31 -11.09
N ASP A 68 13.26 17.05 -9.78
CA ASP A 68 14.22 17.74 -8.91
C ASP A 68 15.68 17.32 -9.17
N VAL A 69 15.88 16.24 -9.92
CA VAL A 69 17.22 15.80 -10.37
C VAL A 69 17.73 16.73 -11.47
N THR A 70 18.40 17.81 -11.07
CA THR A 70 18.89 18.87 -11.97
C THR A 70 20.39 18.75 -12.33
N THR A 71 21.00 17.59 -12.09
CA THR A 71 22.46 17.43 -12.25
C THR A 71 22.90 17.22 -13.71
N ARG A 72 24.01 17.87 -14.12
CA ARG A 72 24.71 17.61 -15.40
C ARG A 72 25.58 16.34 -15.37
N ASN A 73 25.77 15.72 -14.20
CA ASN A 73 26.55 14.50 -14.08
C ASN A 73 25.67 13.30 -14.45
N GLN A 74 25.85 12.77 -15.67
CA GLN A 74 25.07 11.66 -16.18
C GLN A 74 25.06 10.45 -15.25
N LYS A 75 26.24 10.04 -14.72
CA LYS A 75 26.34 8.89 -13.81
C LYS A 75 25.50 9.08 -12.53
N LYS A 76 25.47 10.31 -12.01
CA LYS A 76 24.66 10.62 -10.82
C LYS A 76 23.16 10.62 -11.15
N ALA A 77 22.79 11.16 -12.31
CA ALA A 77 21.41 11.14 -12.78
C ALA A 77 20.92 9.69 -12.97
N ASP A 78 21.69 8.85 -13.66
CA ASP A 78 21.34 7.44 -13.91
C ASP A 78 21.18 6.66 -12.60
N ARG A 79 22.11 6.85 -11.64
CA ARG A 79 22.03 6.21 -10.33
C ARG A 79 20.76 6.59 -9.57
N LEU A 80 20.39 7.87 -9.59
CA LEU A 80 19.17 8.35 -8.94
C LEU A 80 17.91 7.84 -9.65
N SER A 81 17.92 7.81 -10.98
CA SER A 81 16.81 7.25 -11.77
C SER A 81 16.58 5.79 -11.43
N HIS A 82 17.62 4.96 -11.50
CA HIS A 82 17.51 3.53 -11.16
C HIS A 82 17.06 3.30 -9.72
N ALA A 83 17.56 4.09 -8.76
CA ALA A 83 17.10 3.99 -7.38
C ALA A 83 15.61 4.37 -7.23
N TYR A 84 15.12 5.31 -8.05
CA TYR A 84 13.71 5.70 -8.06
C TYR A 84 12.84 4.61 -8.68
N ASP A 85 13.28 4.03 -9.80
CA ASP A 85 12.58 2.91 -10.47
C ASP A 85 12.47 1.70 -9.53
N ASP A 86 13.54 1.40 -8.78
CA ASP A 86 13.54 0.34 -7.77
C ASP A 86 12.55 0.61 -6.62
N LEU A 87 12.49 1.85 -6.12
CA LEU A 87 11.51 2.24 -5.11
C LEU A 87 10.07 2.07 -5.62
N GLU A 88 9.75 2.55 -6.81
CA GLU A 88 8.41 2.40 -7.42
C GLU A 88 8.04 0.93 -7.58
N LYS A 89 8.98 0.08 -8.03
CA LYS A 89 8.77 -1.36 -8.13
C LYS A 89 8.46 -1.98 -6.77
N ARG A 90 9.23 -1.63 -5.73
CA ARG A 90 9.02 -2.16 -4.37
C ARG A 90 7.70 -1.69 -3.76
N ILE A 91 7.28 -0.46 -4.02
CA ILE A 91 5.95 0.04 -3.65
C ILE A 91 4.88 -0.83 -4.30
N GLY A 92 4.99 -1.10 -5.61
CA GLY A 92 4.04 -1.96 -6.33
C GLY A 92 3.92 -3.35 -5.72
N VAL A 93 5.05 -4.01 -5.47
CA VAL A 93 5.08 -5.35 -4.84
C VAL A 93 4.44 -5.35 -3.45
N ILE A 94 4.73 -4.33 -2.62
CA ILE A 94 4.15 -4.23 -1.27
C ILE A 94 2.65 -3.99 -1.35
N MET A 95 2.19 -3.10 -2.24
CA MET A 95 0.77 -2.79 -2.38
C MET A 95 -0.02 -3.98 -2.93
N GLU A 96 0.51 -4.70 -3.92
CA GLU A 96 -0.09 -5.93 -4.44
C GLU A 96 -0.19 -6.99 -3.34
N GLN A 97 0.89 -7.19 -2.56
CA GLN A 97 0.86 -8.12 -1.43
C GLN A 97 -0.13 -7.68 -0.34
N GLU A 98 -0.27 -6.37 -0.09
CA GLU A 98 -1.26 -5.84 0.84
C GLU A 98 -2.69 -6.01 0.33
N GLU A 99 -2.94 -5.84 -0.96
CA GLU A 99 -4.23 -6.12 -1.59
C GLU A 99 -4.59 -7.60 -1.48
N LEU A 100 -3.63 -8.49 -1.76
CA LEU A 100 -3.76 -9.93 -1.56
C LEU A 100 -3.96 -10.31 -0.08
N ASN A 101 -3.35 -9.60 0.86
CA ASN A 101 -3.54 -9.82 2.30
C ASN A 101 -4.85 -9.21 2.84
N ALA A 102 -5.35 -8.17 2.17
CA ALA A 102 -6.63 -7.53 2.48
C ALA A 102 -7.80 -8.38 1.97
N LEU A 103 -7.59 -9.13 0.88
CA LEU A 103 -8.44 -10.26 0.50
C LEU A 103 -8.44 -11.27 1.65
N ARG A 104 -9.57 -11.30 2.36
CA ARG A 104 -9.88 -12.27 3.39
C ARG A 104 -11.11 -13.05 2.93
N PRO A 105 -11.21 -14.35 3.26
CA PRO A 105 -12.44 -15.09 3.08
C PRO A 105 -13.57 -14.43 3.87
N ASP A 106 -14.80 -14.62 3.41
CA ASP A 106 -16.00 -14.02 4.03
C ASP A 106 -16.29 -14.56 5.44
N LEU A 107 -15.61 -15.64 5.85
CA LEU A 107 -15.67 -16.24 7.18
C LEU A 107 -14.29 -16.24 7.85
N SER A 108 -14.25 -15.88 9.13
CA SER A 108 -13.03 -15.93 9.94
C SER A 108 -12.72 -17.36 10.42
N GLY A 109 -11.51 -17.57 10.95
CA GLY A 109 -11.16 -18.83 11.61
C GLY A 109 -12.08 -19.16 12.80
N GLU A 110 -12.60 -18.15 13.50
CA GLU A 110 -13.58 -18.33 14.58
C GLU A 110 -14.94 -18.78 14.05
N ASP A 111 -15.39 -18.21 12.93
CA ASP A 111 -16.62 -18.63 12.26
C ASP A 111 -16.52 -20.08 11.78
N ILE A 112 -15.39 -20.45 11.16
CA ILE A 112 -15.13 -21.84 10.73
C ILE A 112 -15.19 -22.80 11.91
N MET A 113 -14.53 -22.46 13.03
CA MET A 113 -14.56 -23.30 14.24
C MET A 113 -15.99 -23.47 14.77
N ARG A 114 -16.80 -22.40 14.76
CA ARG A 114 -18.20 -22.44 15.19
C ARG A 114 -19.07 -23.28 14.26
N ILE A 115 -18.95 -23.09 12.94
CA ILE A 115 -19.79 -23.74 11.93
C ILE A 115 -19.50 -25.24 11.86
N LEU A 116 -18.21 -25.62 11.91
CA LEU A 116 -17.77 -27.00 11.77
C LEU A 116 -17.62 -27.74 13.11
N ASP A 117 -17.92 -27.08 14.24
CA ASP A 117 -17.72 -27.58 15.61
C ASP A 117 -16.27 -28.09 15.84
N LEU A 118 -15.30 -27.30 15.38
CA LEU A 118 -13.87 -27.63 15.45
C LEU A 118 -13.17 -26.84 16.57
N LYS A 119 -12.23 -27.51 17.24
CA LYS A 119 -11.22 -26.85 18.08
C LYS A 119 -10.08 -26.30 17.20
N PRO A 120 -9.27 -25.34 17.72
CA PRO A 120 -8.08 -24.85 17.03
C PRO A 120 -7.20 -26.01 16.57
N SER A 121 -7.10 -26.20 15.25
CA SER A 121 -6.45 -27.37 14.65
C SER A 121 -6.03 -27.08 13.20
N PRO A 122 -5.14 -27.90 12.60
CA PRO A 122 -4.76 -27.76 11.19
C PRO A 122 -5.93 -27.82 10.21
N GLU A 123 -7.05 -28.44 10.61
CA GLU A 123 -8.27 -28.54 9.81
C GLU A 123 -8.94 -27.18 9.60
N VAL A 124 -8.90 -26.30 10.60
CA VAL A 124 -9.37 -24.90 10.47
C VAL A 124 -8.57 -24.16 9.41
N GLY A 125 -7.25 -24.39 9.34
CA GLY A 125 -6.39 -23.82 8.30
C GLY A 125 -6.73 -24.32 6.90
N LYS A 126 -7.05 -25.61 6.73
CA LYS A 126 -7.49 -26.17 5.43
C LYS A 126 -8.81 -25.57 4.99
N ALA A 127 -9.78 -25.47 5.89
CA ALA A 127 -11.07 -24.84 5.63
C ALA A 127 -10.92 -23.36 5.27
N TYR A 128 -10.04 -22.64 5.98
CA TYR A 128 -9.72 -21.24 5.69
C TYR A 128 -9.09 -21.08 4.30
N ASN A 129 -8.16 -21.96 3.93
CA ASN A 129 -7.53 -21.93 2.60
C ASN A 129 -8.54 -22.22 1.49
N PHE A 130 -9.44 -23.18 1.67
CA PHE A 130 -10.52 -23.45 0.72
C PHE A 130 -11.41 -22.20 0.50
N LEU A 131 -11.80 -21.51 1.58
CA LEU A 131 -12.59 -20.28 1.47
C LEU A 131 -11.80 -19.13 0.84
N MET A 132 -10.48 -19.09 1.04
CA MET A 132 -9.61 -18.14 0.37
C MET A 132 -9.54 -18.40 -1.14
N GLU A 133 -9.41 -19.67 -1.56
CA GLU A 133 -9.44 -20.06 -2.98
C GLU A 133 -10.76 -19.63 -3.64
N LEU A 134 -11.90 -19.89 -2.98
CA LEU A 134 -13.22 -19.41 -3.39
C LEU A 134 -13.28 -17.88 -3.57
N ARG A 135 -12.74 -17.15 -2.59
CA ARG A 135 -12.69 -15.67 -2.63
C ARG A 135 -11.83 -15.17 -3.80
N LEU A 136 -10.75 -15.86 -4.14
CA LEU A 136 -9.87 -15.52 -5.26
C LEU A 136 -10.48 -15.84 -6.63
N GLU A 137 -11.24 -16.94 -6.74
CA GLU A 137 -11.85 -17.37 -7.99
C GLU A 137 -13.18 -16.68 -8.30
N GLU A 138 -14.05 -16.54 -7.31
CA GLU A 138 -15.43 -16.09 -7.47
C GLU A 138 -15.68 -14.68 -6.89
N GLY A 139 -14.73 -14.12 -6.13
CA GLY A 139 -14.89 -12.83 -5.46
C GLY A 139 -15.72 -12.93 -4.17
N GLU A 140 -16.37 -11.82 -3.78
CA GLU A 140 -17.21 -11.77 -2.57
C GLU A 140 -18.50 -12.57 -2.77
N LEU A 141 -18.69 -13.62 -1.96
CA LEU A 141 -19.87 -14.48 -2.00
C LEU A 141 -20.87 -14.10 -0.88
N GLY A 142 -20.36 -13.48 0.17
CA GLY A 142 -21.11 -13.18 1.38
C GLY A 142 -21.12 -14.35 2.36
N PRO A 143 -21.35 -14.07 3.66
CA PRO A 143 -21.16 -15.06 4.72
C PRO A 143 -22.08 -16.28 4.62
N GLU A 144 -23.32 -16.11 4.15
CA GLU A 144 -24.31 -17.20 4.01
C GLU A 144 -23.90 -18.21 2.92
N GLU A 145 -23.46 -17.71 1.76
CA GLU A 145 -23.02 -18.56 0.66
C GLU A 145 -21.68 -19.23 0.99
N ALA A 146 -20.76 -18.49 1.61
CA ALA A 146 -19.49 -19.03 2.09
C ALA A 146 -19.71 -20.16 3.11
N GLU A 147 -20.67 -20.03 4.03
CA GLU A 147 -21.02 -21.08 5.00
C GLU A 147 -21.58 -22.33 4.30
N ARG A 148 -22.48 -22.16 3.33
CA ARG A 148 -23.02 -23.28 2.54
C ARG A 148 -21.90 -24.05 1.84
N ARG A 149 -21.03 -23.35 1.12
CA ARG A 149 -19.91 -23.97 0.38
C ARG A 149 -18.91 -24.62 1.32
N LEU A 150 -18.66 -24.03 2.50
CA LEU A 150 -17.83 -24.61 3.55
C LEU A 150 -18.38 -25.97 4.03
N LEU A 151 -19.67 -26.02 4.31
CA LEU A 151 -20.34 -27.25 4.76
C LEU A 151 -20.34 -28.33 3.68
N ASP A 152 -20.61 -27.95 2.42
CA ASP A 152 -20.60 -28.88 1.29
C ASP A 152 -19.20 -29.48 1.07
N TRP A 153 -18.17 -28.63 1.07
CA TRP A 153 -16.78 -29.08 0.97
C TRP A 153 -16.37 -29.98 2.14
N TRP A 154 -16.76 -29.63 3.37
CA TRP A 154 -16.43 -30.42 4.55
C TRP A 154 -17.08 -31.81 4.53
N ARG A 155 -18.32 -31.91 4.03
CA ARG A 155 -19.05 -33.19 3.90
C ARG A 155 -18.54 -34.06 2.75
N ALA A 156 -18.00 -33.45 1.70
CA ALA A 156 -17.49 -34.15 0.52
C ALA A 156 -16.09 -34.77 0.72
N ARG A 157 -15.51 -34.61 1.91
CA ARG A 157 -14.15 -35.02 2.25
C ARG A 157 -14.07 -36.41 2.88
#